data_AF-A0A9E7A5Z2-F1
#
_entry.id   AF-A0A9E7A5Z2-F1
#
_cell.length_a   1.000
_cell.length_b   1.000
_cell.length_c   1.000
_cell.angle_alpha   90.00
_cell.angle_beta   90.00
_cell.angle_gamma   90.00
#
_symmetry.space_group_name_H-M   'P 1'
#
loop_
_entity.id
_entity.type
_entity.pdbx_description
1 polymer ?
#
loop_
_entity_poly.entity_id
_entity_poly.type
_entity_poly.pdbx_seq_one_letter_code
_entity_poly.pdbx_strand_id
1 'polypeptide(L)'
;MHSAVLILPMALKDAGDQIGAAMGWGPVSYTIPLAADDGADATHMGLRADVWPAFIDMIAAARQGVYPEALPEAVLRPVIEALIADFSPDPSAPEMPILWGSDHLNAVCVAHGFTRLA
;
A
#
# COMPACT_ATOMS: atom_id res chain seq x y z
N MET A 1 13.45 1.19 9.76
CA MET A 1 12.94 1.19 8.36
C MET A 1 12.07 -0.05 8.24
N HIS A 2 10.92 0.06 7.57
CA HIS A 2 9.93 -1.01 7.45
C HIS A 2 9.68 -1.31 5.98
N SER A 3 9.56 -2.60 5.68
CA SER A 3 9.05 -3.11 4.42
C SER A 3 7.56 -2.79 4.33
N ALA A 4 7.11 -2.03 3.33
CA ALA A 4 5.69 -1.75 3.11
C ALA A 4 5.19 -2.40 1.83
N VAL A 5 4.02 -3.03 1.91
CA VAL A 5 3.21 -3.46 0.76
C VAL A 5 1.91 -2.68 0.80
N LEU A 6 1.67 -1.91 -0.26
CA LEU A 6 0.50 -1.05 -0.41
C LEU A 6 -0.27 -1.53 -1.64
N ILE A 7 -1.53 -1.92 -1.47
CA ILE A 7 -2.39 -2.43 -2.56
C ILE A 7 -3.69 -1.64 -2.57
N LEU A 8 -4.08 -1.16 -3.75
CA LEU A 8 -5.31 -0.41 -3.97
C LEU A 8 -6.04 -0.88 -5.24
N PRO A 9 -7.36 -0.65 -5.36
CA PRO A 9 -8.10 -0.85 -6.60
C PRO A 9 -7.53 -0.01 -7.74
N MET A 10 -7.51 -0.57 -8.95
CA MET A 10 -6.96 0.11 -10.14
C MET A 10 -7.58 1.50 -10.38
N ALA A 11 -8.86 1.67 -10.08
CA ALA A 11 -9.57 2.95 -10.20
C ALA A 11 -8.98 4.08 -9.31
N LEU A 12 -8.20 3.73 -8.28
CA LEU A 12 -7.57 4.66 -7.35
C LEU A 12 -6.07 4.85 -7.62
N LYS A 13 -5.52 4.24 -8.68
CA LYS A 13 -4.09 4.29 -9.00
C LYS A 13 -3.56 5.72 -9.08
N ASP A 14 -4.23 6.60 -9.81
CA ASP A 14 -3.76 7.98 -10.01
C ASP A 14 -3.76 8.79 -8.70
N ALA A 15 -4.72 8.53 -7.81
CA ALA A 15 -4.74 9.13 -6.48
C ALA A 15 -3.63 8.56 -5.58
N GLY A 16 -3.39 7.25 -5.66
CA GLY A 16 -2.27 6.59 -4.98
C GLY A 16 -0.91 7.12 -5.44
N ASP A 17 -0.72 7.33 -6.74
CA ASP A 17 0.52 7.89 -7.30
C ASP A 17 0.76 9.34 -6.87
N GLN A 18 -0.29 10.15 -6.68
CA GLN A 18 -0.13 11.48 -6.10
C GLN A 18 0.40 11.42 -4.67
N ILE A 19 -0.07 10.47 -3.86
CA ILE A 19 0.46 10.23 -2.52
C ILE A 19 1.92 9.78 -2.60
N GLY A 20 2.24 8.83 -3.49
CA GLY A 20 3.62 8.37 -3.71
C GLY A 20 4.57 9.50 -4.13
N ALA A 21 4.12 10.41 -5.00
CA ALA A 21 4.88 11.60 -5.38
C ALA A 21 5.13 12.52 -4.18
N ALA A 22 4.11 12.78 -3.36
CA ALA A 22 4.26 13.58 -2.15
C ALA A 22 5.20 12.95 -1.11
N MET A 23 5.28 11.62 -1.07
CA MET A 23 6.22 10.89 -0.22
C MET A 23 7.64 10.79 -0.81
N GLY A 24 7.86 11.29 -2.03
CA GLY A 24 9.17 11.24 -2.71
C GLY A 24 9.48 9.93 -3.42
N TRP A 25 8.50 9.03 -3.58
CA TRP A 25 8.66 7.77 -4.33
C TRP A 25 8.53 7.97 -5.85
N GLY A 26 7.96 9.11 -6.25
CA GLY A 26 7.79 9.50 -7.65
C GLY A 26 6.35 9.36 -8.15
N PRO A 27 6.07 9.91 -9.35
CA PRO A 27 4.72 10.04 -9.88
C PRO A 27 4.13 8.75 -10.46
N VAL A 28 4.90 7.65 -10.48
CA VAL A 28 4.46 6.34 -10.99
C VAL A 28 4.94 5.28 -10.01
N SER A 29 4.34 5.30 -8.82
CA SER A 29 4.74 4.46 -7.69
C SER A 29 4.05 3.09 -7.76
N TYR A 30 2.75 3.07 -8.04
CA TYR A 30 1.96 1.84 -8.12
C TYR A 30 2.19 1.15 -9.48
N THR A 31 3.08 0.17 -9.49
CA THR A 31 3.64 -0.44 -10.71
C THR A 31 3.41 -1.94 -10.83
N ILE A 32 2.88 -2.59 -9.79
CA ILE A 32 2.72 -4.04 -9.75
C ILE A 32 1.26 -4.38 -10.04
N PRO A 33 0.89 -4.83 -11.25
CA PRO A 33 -0.48 -5.21 -11.55
C PRO A 33 -0.86 -6.49 -10.79
N LEU A 34 -2.02 -6.48 -10.16
CA LEU A 34 -2.56 -7.60 -9.39
C LEU A 34 -3.96 -7.95 -9.89
N ALA A 35 -4.22 -9.24 -10.09
CA ALA A 35 -5.55 -9.77 -10.27
C ALA A 35 -6.10 -10.22 -8.92
N ALA A 36 -7.33 -9.83 -8.62
CA ALA A 36 -8.12 -10.51 -7.61
C ALA A 36 -8.54 -11.87 -8.19
N ASP A 37 -8.44 -12.93 -7.39
CA ASP A 37 -8.73 -14.31 -7.81
C ASP A 37 -7.79 -14.82 -8.91
N ASP A 38 -8.18 -15.89 -9.61
CA ASP A 38 -7.48 -16.49 -10.76
C ASP A 38 -7.79 -15.78 -12.10
N GLY A 39 -8.26 -14.53 -12.02
CA GLY A 39 -8.58 -13.69 -13.18
C GLY A 39 -7.35 -13.30 -13.99
N ALA A 40 -7.57 -13.02 -15.29
CA ALA A 40 -6.50 -12.61 -16.21
C ALA A 40 -6.25 -11.08 -16.19
N ASP A 41 -7.20 -10.29 -15.71
CA ASP A 41 -7.15 -8.83 -15.77
C ASP A 41 -6.71 -8.22 -14.43
N ALA A 42 -5.90 -7.17 -14.52
CA ALA A 42 -5.48 -6.41 -13.36
C ALA A 42 -6.67 -5.65 -12.76
N THR A 43 -7.04 -5.97 -11.52
CA THR A 43 -8.08 -5.25 -10.78
C THR A 43 -7.50 -4.31 -9.73
N HIS A 44 -6.26 -4.57 -9.30
CA HIS A 44 -5.55 -3.84 -8.28
C HIS A 44 -4.14 -3.49 -8.72
N MET A 45 -3.55 -2.51 -8.04
CA MET A 45 -2.16 -2.13 -8.19
C MET A 45 -1.46 -2.22 -6.84
N GLY A 46 -0.32 -2.91 -6.84
CA GLY A 46 0.60 -2.99 -5.73
C GLY A 46 1.75 -1.99 -5.85
N LEU A 47 2.26 -1.59 -4.70
CA LEU A 47 3.46 -0.81 -4.51
C LEU A 47 4.29 -1.44 -3.39
N ARG A 48 5.60 -1.50 -3.64
CA ARG A 48 6.62 -1.90 -2.68
C ARG A 48 7.47 -0.69 -2.36
N ALA A 49 7.58 -0.37 -1.07
CA ALA A 49 8.41 0.72 -0.60
C ALA A 49 9.07 0.36 0.72
N ASP A 50 10.19 1.01 1.01
CA ASP A 50 10.72 1.04 2.35
C ASP A 50 10.33 2.35 3.01
N VAL A 51 9.75 2.26 4.20
CA VAL A 51 9.12 3.39 4.88
C VAL A 51 9.68 3.62 6.27
N TRP A 52 9.53 4.85 6.74
CA TRP A 52 9.85 5.25 8.10
C TRP A 52 8.66 5.01 9.04
N PRO A 53 8.88 4.84 10.35
CA PRO A 53 7.78 4.68 11.32
C PRO A 53 6.70 5.78 11.20
N ALA A 54 7.12 7.03 10.95
CA ALA A 54 6.21 8.17 10.77
C ALA A 54 5.18 7.97 9.64
N PHE A 55 5.49 7.19 8.60
CA PHE A 55 4.53 6.87 7.55
C PHE A 55 3.45 5.89 8.04
N ILE A 56 3.84 4.90 8.85
CA ILE A 56 2.89 3.95 9.46
C ILE A 56 1.93 4.71 10.37
N ASP A 57 2.47 5.61 11.19
CA ASP A 57 1.68 6.48 12.07
C ASP A 57 0.72 7.36 11.27
N MET A 58 1.17 7.91 10.13
CA MET A 58 0.33 8.69 9.23
C MET A 58 -0.84 7.86 8.67
N ILE A 59 -0.59 6.62 8.23
CA ILE A 59 -1.66 5.74 7.73
C ILE A 59 -2.64 5.39 8.85
N ALA A 60 -2.14 5.10 10.07
CA ALA A 60 -2.99 4.84 11.23
C ALA A 60 -3.85 6.06 11.59
N ALA A 61 -3.29 7.26 11.57
CA ALA A 61 -4.00 8.51 11.82
C ALA A 61 -5.05 8.81 10.73
N ALA A 62 -4.71 8.58 9.46
CA ALA A 62 -5.63 8.78 8.34
C ALA A 62 -6.83 7.83 8.41
N ARG A 63 -6.63 6.58 8.85
CA ARG A 63 -7.73 5.63 9.13
C ARG A 63 -8.67 6.10 10.25
N GLN A 64 -8.22 7.04 11.10
CA GLN A 64 -9.03 7.69 12.13
C GLN A 64 -9.60 9.04 11.67
N GLY A 65 -9.42 9.41 10.40
CA GLY A 65 -9.91 10.67 9.82
C GLY A 65 -8.97 11.86 10.02
N VAL A 66 -7.72 11.64 10.43
CA VAL A 66 -6.71 12.70 10.59
C VAL A 66 -5.77 12.69 9.39
N TYR A 67 -5.90 13.71 8.53
CA TYR A 67 -5.13 13.80 7.29
C TYR A 67 -4.06 14.90 7.37
N PRO A 68 -2.87 14.68 6.76
CA PRO A 68 -1.84 15.72 6.69
C PRO A 68 -2.28 16.89 5.79
N GLU A 69 -2.02 18.13 6.22
CA GLU A 69 -2.41 19.34 5.47
C GLU A 69 -1.84 19.40 4.04
N ALA A 70 -0.68 18.79 3.82
CA ALA A 70 0.01 18.80 2.53
C ALA A 70 -0.72 17.99 1.43
N LEU A 71 -1.71 17.18 1.79
CA LEU A 71 -2.45 16.34 0.86
C LEU A 71 -3.97 16.57 1.03
N PRO A 72 -4.71 16.90 -0.04
CA PRO A 72 -6.15 17.10 0.07
C PRO A 72 -6.88 15.85 0.60
N GLU A 73 -7.73 16.03 1.61
CA GLU A 73 -8.56 14.94 2.16
C GLU A 73 -9.35 14.20 1.07
N ALA A 74 -9.91 14.95 0.11
CA ALA A 74 -10.70 14.39 -0.99
C ALA A 74 -9.91 13.39 -1.86
N VAL A 75 -8.58 13.49 -1.89
CA VAL A 75 -7.68 12.55 -2.59
C VAL A 75 -7.29 11.40 -1.67
N LEU A 76 -6.92 11.72 -0.42
CA LEU A 76 -6.43 10.72 0.53
C LEU A 76 -7.52 9.75 1.00
N ARG A 77 -8.70 10.26 1.37
CA ARG A 77 -9.74 9.45 2.02
C ARG A 77 -10.16 8.23 1.17
N PRO A 78 -10.49 8.36 -0.13
CA PRO A 78 -10.86 7.18 -0.93
C PRO A 78 -9.73 6.16 -1.04
N VAL A 79 -8.47 6.62 -1.11
CA VAL A 79 -7.31 5.72 -1.13
C VAL A 79 -7.20 5.00 0.21
N ILE A 80 -7.18 5.74 1.33
CA ILE A 80 -7.02 5.17 2.68
C ILE A 80 -8.12 4.18 3.02
N GLU A 81 -9.36 4.45 2.64
CA GLU A 81 -10.51 3.55 2.86
C GLU A 81 -10.39 2.23 2.09
N ALA A 82 -9.81 2.25 0.88
CA ALA A 82 -9.64 1.07 0.04
C ALA A 82 -8.25 0.40 0.18
N LEU A 83 -7.32 1.02 0.91
CA LEU A 83 -5.92 0.63 0.96
C LEU A 83 -5.71 -0.59 1.87
N ILE A 84 -5.22 -1.66 1.25
CA ILE A 84 -4.53 -2.72 1.98
C ILE A 84 -3.09 -2.23 2.19
N ALA A 85 -2.74 -2.00 3.45
CA ALA A 85 -1.41 -1.61 3.87
C ALA A 85 -0.89 -2.63 4.88
N ASP A 86 0.21 -3.29 4.52
CA ASP A 86 0.91 -4.25 5.36
C ASP A 86 2.35 -3.79 5.55
N PHE A 87 2.86 -3.96 6.77
CA PHE A 87 4.15 -3.46 7.21
C PHE A 87 4.94 -4.58 7.89
N SER A 88 6.21 -4.70 7.55
CA SER A 88 7.09 -5.68 8.18
C SER A 88 8.45 -5.06 8.56
N PRO A 89 8.89 -5.16 9.83
CA PRO A 89 8.14 -5.67 10.98
C PRO A 89 6.85 -4.87 11.24
N ASP A 90 5.78 -5.54 11.68
CA ASP A 90 4.54 -4.86 12.08
C ASP A 90 4.67 -4.40 13.54
N PRO A 91 4.60 -3.08 13.82
CA PRO A 91 4.68 -2.59 15.20
C PRO A 91 3.49 -3.03 16.08
N SER A 92 2.37 -3.44 15.48
CA SER A 92 1.19 -3.94 16.20
C SER A 92 1.19 -5.45 16.42
N ALA A 93 2.05 -6.19 15.71
CA ALA A 93 2.19 -7.66 15.81
C ALA A 93 3.68 -8.06 15.83
N PRO A 94 4.42 -7.73 16.91
CA PRO A 94 5.87 -7.92 16.99
C PRO A 94 6.33 -9.39 16.94
N GLU A 95 5.43 -10.35 17.15
CA GLU A 95 5.67 -11.78 17.08
C GLU A 95 5.69 -12.33 15.65
N MET A 96 5.20 -11.58 14.67
CA MET A 96 5.11 -12.03 13.29
C MET A 96 6.49 -12.09 12.62
N PRO A 97 6.73 -13.04 11.70
CA PRO A 97 7.97 -13.11 10.95
C PRO A 97 8.27 -11.80 10.20
N ILE A 98 9.52 -11.36 10.26
CA ILE A 98 9.97 -10.20 9.49
C ILE A 98 10.18 -10.62 8.03
N LEU A 99 9.46 -9.98 7.12
CA LEU A 99 9.49 -10.25 5.68
C LEU A 99 9.96 -9.01 4.91
N TRP A 100 10.73 -9.24 3.84
CA TRP A 100 11.28 -8.18 3.00
C TRP A 100 11.00 -8.45 1.53
N GLY A 101 11.11 -7.40 0.71
CA GLY A 101 11.06 -7.48 -0.75
C GLY A 101 9.87 -8.28 -1.30
N SER A 102 10.18 -9.22 -2.18
CA SER A 102 9.19 -10.10 -2.82
C SER A 102 8.49 -11.03 -1.85
N ASP A 103 9.15 -11.46 -0.77
CA ASP A 103 8.57 -12.41 0.18
C ASP A 103 7.44 -11.76 0.97
N HIS A 104 7.63 -10.52 1.39
CA HIS A 104 6.57 -9.73 2.01
C HIS A 104 5.43 -9.48 0.99
N LEU A 105 5.74 -9.08 -0.25
CA LEU A 105 4.70 -8.91 -1.27
C LEU A 105 3.87 -10.19 -1.50
N ASN A 106 4.54 -11.33 -1.64
CA ASN A 106 3.90 -12.61 -1.90
C ASN A 106 3.01 -13.03 -0.73
N ALA A 107 3.49 -12.84 0.52
CA ALA A 107 2.71 -13.16 1.70
C ALA A 107 1.40 -12.34 1.75
N VAL A 108 1.48 -11.04 1.46
CA VAL A 108 0.30 -10.15 1.43
C VAL A 108 -0.63 -10.52 0.29
N CYS A 109 -0.09 -10.82 -0.90
CA CYS A 109 -0.91 -11.28 -2.03
C CYS A 109 -1.68 -12.56 -1.67
N VAL A 110 -1.02 -13.56 -1.08
CA VAL A 110 -1.66 -14.80 -0.64
C VAL A 110 -2.72 -14.54 0.43
N ALA A 111 -2.42 -13.71 1.44
CA ALA A 111 -3.35 -13.39 2.53
C ALA A 111 -4.64 -12.69 2.04
N HIS A 112 -4.55 -11.93 0.94
CA HIS A 112 -5.66 -11.17 0.37
C HIS A 112 -6.23 -11.75 -0.94
N GLY A 113 -5.78 -12.94 -1.38
CA GLY A 113 -6.31 -13.60 -2.58
C GLY A 113 -5.91 -12.92 -3.89
N PHE A 114 -4.73 -12.29 -3.94
CA PHE A 114 -4.20 -11.67 -5.16
C PHE A 114 -3.17 -12.56 -5.85
N THR A 115 -3.19 -12.49 -7.18
CA THR A 115 -2.16 -13.04 -8.06
C THR A 115 -1.42 -11.89 -8.76
N ARG A 116 -0.08 -11.95 -8.78
CA ARG A 116 0.73 -10.98 -9.53
C ARG A 116 0.65 -11.28 -11.01
N LEU A 117 0.36 -10.26 -11.81
CA LEU A 117 0.42 -10.35 -13.26
C LEU A 117 1.85 -10.02 -13.72
N ALA A 118 2.36 -10.82 -14.67
CA ALA A 118 3.74 -10.76 -15.15
C ALA A 118 4.02 -9.55 -16.04
#